data_AF-A0A930WI49-F1
#
_entry.id   AF-A0A930WI49-F1
#
_cell.length_a   1.000
_cell.length_b   1.000
_cell.length_c   1.000
_cell.angle_alpha   90.00
_cell.angle_beta   90.00
_cell.angle_gamma   90.00
#
_symmetry.space_group_name_H-M   'P 1'
#
loop_
_entity.id
_entity.type
_entity.pdbx_description
1 polymer ?
#
loop_
_entity_poly.entity_id
_entity_poly.type
_entity_poly.pdbx_seq_one_letter_code
_entity_poly.pdbx_strand_id
1 'polypeptide(L)'
;MTFDNLVHQINELAETQRDRGTYFEYLARAYFQNEPTYQNEFKNVWLLADVPEEFGIPKVDLGVDLVAEKYTGELKCTPKVRHKI
;
A
#
# COMPACT_ATOMS: atom_id res chain seq x y z
N MET A 1 -12.44 -14.80 8.29
CA MET A 1 -11.79 -14.48 7.00
C MET A 1 -10.29 -14.46 7.29
N THR A 2 -9.49 -15.31 6.65
CA THR A 2 -8.03 -15.37 6.87
C THR A 2 -7.29 -14.55 5.81
N PHE A 3 -6.01 -14.23 6.05
CA PHE A 3 -5.16 -13.56 5.08
C PHE A 3 -5.09 -14.34 3.75
N ASP A 4 -4.97 -15.66 3.82
CA ASP A 4 -4.94 -16.53 2.63
C ASP A 4 -6.21 -16.42 1.80
N ASN A 5 -7.38 -16.27 2.44
CA ASN A 5 -8.65 -16.09 1.72
C ASN A 5 -8.71 -14.75 0.99
N LEU A 6 -8.06 -13.71 1.50
CA LEU A 6 -7.97 -12.41 0.82
C LEU A 6 -7.04 -12.51 -0.39
N VAL A 7 -5.89 -13.17 -0.24
CA VAL A 7 -4.96 -13.42 -1.34
C VAL A 7 -5.62 -14.27 -2.44
N HIS A 8 -6.40 -15.28 -2.05
CA HIS A 8 -7.14 -16.11 -3.00
C HIS A 8 -8.16 -15.29 -3.80
N GLN A 9 -8.95 -14.43 -3.12
CA GLN A 9 -9.90 -13.55 -3.78
C GLN A 9 -9.23 -12.58 -4.76
N ILE A 10 -8.06 -12.03 -4.39
CA ILE A 10 -7.28 -11.17 -5.29
C ILE A 10 -6.88 -11.93 -6.56
N ASN A 11 -6.44 -13.19 -6.42
CA ASN A 11 -6.06 -14.01 -7.56
C ASN A 11 -7.24 -14.38 -8.46
N GLU A 12 -8.44 -14.56 -7.90
CA GLU A 12 -9.67 -14.85 -8.65
C GLU A 12 -10.23 -13.61 -9.36
N LEU A 13 -10.17 -12.44 -8.72
CA LEU A 13 -10.69 -11.18 -9.26
C LEU A 13 -9.78 -10.53 -10.30
N ALA A 14 -8.48 -10.80 -10.24
CA ALA A 14 -7.51 -10.15 -11.10
C ALA A 14 -7.35 -10.87 -12.45
N GLU A 15 -7.87 -10.23 -13.50
CA GLU A 15 -7.75 -10.72 -14.88
C GLU A 15 -6.34 -10.55 -15.43
N THR A 16 -5.59 -9.53 -14.97
CA THR A 16 -4.23 -9.24 -15.42
C THR A 16 -3.23 -9.18 -14.25
N GLN A 17 -1.94 -9.33 -14.58
CA GLN A 17 -0.86 -9.14 -13.61
C GLN A 17 -0.81 -7.71 -13.04
N ARG A 18 -1.29 -6.73 -13.81
CA ARG A 18 -1.39 -5.35 -13.35
C ARG A 18 -2.46 -5.21 -12.27
N ASP A 19 -3.62 -5.84 -12.48
CA ASP A 19 -4.72 -5.81 -11.52
C ASP A 19 -4.36 -6.53 -10.22
N ARG A 20 -3.62 -7.65 -10.31
CA ARG A 20 -3.05 -8.34 -9.13
C ARG A 20 -2.17 -7.42 -8.31
N GLY A 21 -1.25 -6.71 -8.98
CA GLY A 21 -0.38 -5.73 -8.34
C GLY A 21 -1.20 -4.66 -7.61
N THR A 22 -2.18 -4.06 -8.29
CA THR A 22 -3.04 -3.02 -7.70
C THR A 22 -3.86 -3.54 -6.51
N TYR A 23 -4.44 -4.73 -6.59
CA TYR A 23 -5.18 -5.30 -5.46
C TYR A 23 -4.27 -5.66 -4.27
N PHE A 24 -3.04 -6.11 -4.54
CA PHE A 24 -2.05 -6.34 -3.49
C PHE A 24 -1.66 -5.04 -2.79
N GLU A 25 -1.46 -3.95 -3.56
CA GLU A 25 -1.19 -2.62 -3.01
C GLU A 25 -2.35 -2.16 -2.09
N TYR A 26 -3.61 -2.37 -2.49
CA TYR A 26 -4.78 -2.07 -1.65
C TYR A 26 -4.86 -2.93 -0.38
N LEU A 27 -4.57 -4.23 -0.48
CA LEU A 27 -4.53 -5.14 0.66
C LEU A 27 -3.45 -4.71 1.66
N ALA A 28 -2.25 -4.39 1.17
CA ALA A 28 -1.15 -3.92 1.99
C ALA A 28 -1.50 -2.60 2.71
N ARG A 29 -2.12 -1.64 2.00
CA ARG A 29 -2.62 -0.40 2.61
C ARG A 29 -3.61 -0.70 3.75
N ALA A 30 -4.60 -1.56 3.50
CA ALA A 30 -5.58 -1.92 4.52
C ALA A 30 -4.93 -2.62 5.72
N TYR A 31 -3.96 -3.50 5.48
CA TYR A 31 -3.23 -4.17 6.55
C TYR A 31 -2.49 -3.16 7.46
N PHE A 32 -1.71 -2.24 6.89
CA PHE A 32 -0.98 -1.24 7.68
C PHE A 32 -1.90 -0.27 8.44
N GLN A 33 -3.11 -0.01 7.95
CA GLN A 33 -4.08 0.86 8.62
C GLN A 33 -4.81 0.17 9.78
N ASN A 34 -4.99 -1.15 9.74
CA ASN A 34 -5.84 -1.87 10.68
C ASN A 34 -5.07 -2.76 11.67
N GLU A 35 -3.84 -3.16 11.37
CA GLU A 35 -3.04 -3.98 12.27
C GLU A 35 -2.54 -3.14 13.46
N PRO A 36 -2.86 -3.51 14.72
CA PRO A 36 -2.58 -2.68 15.91
C PRO A 36 -1.11 -2.28 16.07
N THR A 37 -0.19 -3.13 15.62
CA THR A 37 1.26 -2.85 15.63
C THR A 37 1.60 -1.62 14.81
N TYR A 38 1.00 -1.49 13.62
CA TYR A 38 1.31 -0.41 12.67
C TYR A 38 0.41 0.81 12.85
N GLN A 39 -0.82 0.63 13.31
CA GLN A 39 -1.75 1.71 13.60
C GLN A 39 -1.21 2.69 14.67
N ASN A 40 -0.41 2.19 15.60
CA ASN A 40 0.26 3.00 16.61
C ASN A 40 1.53 3.72 16.08
N GLU A 41 2.10 3.24 14.98
CA GLU A 41 3.30 3.84 14.37
C GLU A 41 2.96 4.86 13.29
N PHE A 42 1.97 4.55 12.45
CA PHE A 42 1.56 5.35 11.31
C PHE A 42 0.20 6.01 11.55
N LYS A 43 0.15 7.31 11.31
CA LYS A 43 -1.06 8.13 11.34
C LYS A 43 -1.88 7.95 10.07
N ASN A 44 -1.21 7.94 8.91
CA ASN A 44 -1.84 7.75 7.61
C ASN A 44 -0.99 6.85 6.71
N VAL A 45 -1.65 6.11 5.82
CA VAL A 45 -0.99 5.26 4.81
C VAL A 45 -1.76 5.39 3.49
N TRP A 46 -1.05 5.69 2.41
CA TRP A 46 -1.60 5.93 1.08
C TRP A 46 -0.87 5.14 0.01
N LEU A 47 -1.53 4.92 -1.13
CA LEU A 47 -0.84 4.64 -2.39
C LEU A 47 -0.13 5.90 -2.85
N LEU A 48 0.94 5.78 -3.63
CA LEU A 48 1.68 6.94 -4.15
C LEU A 48 0.77 7.94 -4.88
N ALA A 49 -0.23 7.47 -5.62
CA ALA A 49 -1.20 8.31 -6.35
C ALA A 49 -2.16 9.08 -5.42
N ASP A 50 -2.38 8.57 -4.20
CA ASP A 50 -3.34 9.08 -3.22
C ASP A 50 -2.71 10.04 -2.21
N VAL A 51 -1.38 10.21 -2.25
CA VAL A 51 -0.68 11.10 -1.32
C VAL A 51 -1.20 12.55 -1.50
N PRO A 52 -1.54 13.24 -0.39
CA PRO A 52 -1.95 14.64 -0.43
C PRO A 52 -0.88 15.55 -1.07
N GLU A 53 -1.33 16.53 -1.86
CA GLU A 53 -0.43 17.45 -2.58
C GLU A 53 0.41 18.33 -1.63
N GLU A 54 -0.04 18.54 -0.40
CA GLU A 54 0.66 19.29 0.65
C GLU A 54 2.05 18.72 0.99
N PHE A 55 2.26 17.42 0.76
CA PHE A 55 3.55 16.77 0.97
C PHE A 55 4.52 16.97 -0.22
N GLY A 56 4.06 17.53 -1.34
CA GLY A 56 4.89 17.82 -2.51
C GLY A 56 5.48 16.59 -3.19
N ILE A 57 4.92 15.39 -2.95
CA ILE A 57 5.42 14.14 -3.53
C ILE A 57 4.95 14.02 -4.99
N PRO A 58 5.86 13.87 -5.96
CA PRO A 58 5.48 13.63 -7.36
C PRO A 58 4.71 12.31 -7.51
N LYS A 59 3.55 12.36 -8.17
CA LYS A 59 2.71 11.18 -8.45
C LYS A 59 3.18 10.32 -9.63
N VAL A 60 4.44 10.49 -10.04
CA VAL A 60 5.07 9.67 -11.09
C VAL A 60 5.52 8.33 -10.50
N ASP A 61 5.79 7.33 -11.32
CA ASP A 61 6.29 6.05 -10.83
C ASP A 61 7.71 6.20 -10.26
N LEU A 62 7.80 6.41 -8.94
CA LEU A 62 9.05 6.50 -8.20
C LEU A 62 9.59 5.12 -7.80
N GLY A 63 8.96 4.03 -8.26
CA GLY A 63 9.29 2.69 -7.77
C GLY A 63 8.85 2.51 -6.31
N VAL A 64 7.73 3.12 -5.91
CA VAL A 64 7.14 3.05 -4.56
C VAL A 64 5.71 2.54 -4.65
N ASP A 65 5.34 1.62 -3.76
CA ASP A 65 3.96 1.10 -3.64
C ASP A 65 3.14 1.95 -2.66
N LEU A 66 3.65 2.13 -1.43
CA LEU A 66 2.95 2.81 -0.34
C LEU A 66 3.78 3.94 0.26
N VAL A 67 3.10 4.97 0.73
CA VAL A 67 3.65 6.07 1.54
C VAL A 67 2.90 6.12 2.87
N ALA A 68 3.64 6.16 3.97
CA ALA A 68 3.11 6.21 5.32
C ALA A 68 3.60 7.46 6.06
N GLU A 69 2.69 8.19 6.70
CA GLU A 69 2.98 9.30 7.60
C GLU A 69 3.00 8.81 9.04
N LYS A 70 4.08 9.07 9.77
CA LYS A 70 4.16 8.84 11.21
C LYS A 70 3.50 9.97 11.99
N TYR A 71 3.14 9.71 13.25
CA TYR A 71 2.66 10.76 14.16
C TYR A 71 3.67 11.89 14.41
N THR A 72 4.96 11.65 14.14
CA THR A 72 6.02 12.66 14.21
C THR A 72 6.05 13.61 13.01
N GLY A 73 5.26 13.34 11.95
CA GLY A 73 5.32 14.05 10.67
C GLY A 73 6.36 13.49 9.68
N GLU A 74 7.10 12.44 10.06
CA GLU A 74 8.03 11.77 9.15
C GLU A 74 7.27 10.92 8.11
N LEU A 75 7.70 10.97 6.85
CA LEU A 75 7.20 10.09 5.79
C LEU A 75 8.14 8.89 5.58
N LYS A 76 7.55 7.70 5.48
CA LYS A 76 8.21 6.45 5.06
C LYS A 76 7.58 5.93 3.78
N CYS A 77 8.37 5.31 2.91
CA CYS A 77 7.89 4.74 1.66
C CYS A 77 8.41 3.31 1.47
N THR A 78 7.58 2.44 0.89
CA THR A 78 7.96 1.06 0.56
C THR A 78 8.38 0.95 -0.90
N PRO A 79 9.52 0.30 -1.20
CA PRO A 79 9.93 0.08 -2.58
C PRO A 79 8.97 -0.87 -3.30
N LYS A 80 8.78 -0.64 -4.60
CA LYS A 80 7.93 -1.46 -5.47
C LYS A 80 8.41 -2.89 -5.53
N VAL A 81 7.54 -3.84 -5.22
CA VAL A 81 7.86 -5.28 -5.33
C VAL A 81 7.29 -5.85 -6.62
N ARG A 82 7.60 -5.24 -7.77
CA ARG A 82 7.00 -5.59 -9.08
C ARG A 82 7.52 -6.85 -9.77
N HIS A 83 8.29 -7.72 -9.10
CA HIS A 83 9.02 -8.80 -9.80
C HIS A 83 9.04 -10.16 -9.11
N LYS A 84 8.20 -10.45 -8.10
CA LYS A 84 8.31 -11.71 -7.34
C LYS A 84 7.01 -12.44 -6.96
N ILE A 85 5.86 -12.08 -7.53
CA ILE A 85 4.60 -12.80 -7.33
C ILE A 85 3.95 -13.11 -8.66
#